data_AF-A0A8C4W228-F1
#
_entry.id   AF-A0A8C4W228-F1
#
_cell.length_a   1.000
_cell.length_b   1.000
_cell.length_c   1.000
_cell.angle_alpha   90.00
_cell.angle_beta   90.00
_cell.angle_gamma   90.00
#
_symmetry.space_group_name_H-M   'P 1'
#
loop_
_entity.id
_entity.type
_entity.pdbx_description
1 polymer ?
#
loop_
_entity_poly.entity_id
_entity_poly.type
_entity_poly.pdbx_seq_one_letter_code
_entity_poly.pdbx_strand_id
1 'polypeptide(L)'
;SVEFEYGDADGYAAELSELYSYTEEPEFTINRKCFEEDFQTQVQGKRWPELDLAQQKAYVMRLLDGLEVVNRDKRLKAARAVLYLAQGVFGECDVEAEVLHWSRHNNFLLFQMGTFSAFLELLNMEIDNSQACSSALRKPAISLADSTELRVLLSVMYLMVENIRVEAEADLPEWKSSRETFRTELSFPVHSEEPFALLLFTMVAKFCSGHAPHFPMKKVLLLLWKVLLFTLGGFEALQAMKTKKREELGLPPLPEDSIQVVRRMRAASPPTYTIELLDQQSSKRGHRSRRVRPLVKQDSLDIYNERDPFKNDEAGVDEEENDDVDSGIEGELDLMERDAIIQAGPAQRPPIERVSFPKGLPWAPKVRQKDIEHFLEASRNKFIGFTLGQDTDTLVGLPQPIHESVKTLKQHKYVSISDVQIKNEEELEKCPMSLGEEEVQETPCEMLYRAMLYNLPQYMIALLKILLAAAPTSKAKTDSINILADVLPEEMPITVLQSMKLGVDVNRHKEIIVKSISASLLLLLKHFKLNHIYQFEYVSQHLVFANCIPLILKFFNQNIMSYITAKNRYSPLALEVCSLEDLVFEHTRSAVPLTLLMREQ
;
A
#
# COMPACT_ATOMS: atom_id res chain seq x y z
N SER A 1 17.55 -14.52 -2.47
CA SER A 1 16.24 -14.14 -1.91
C SER A 1 16.05 -12.68 -2.20
N VAL A 2 14.85 -12.24 -2.58
CA VAL A 2 14.54 -10.81 -2.63
C VAL A 2 14.23 -10.41 -1.19
N GLU A 3 15.06 -9.55 -0.60
CA GLU A 3 14.80 -8.96 0.70
C GLU A 3 13.76 -7.85 0.49
N PHE A 4 12.58 -8.00 1.06
CA PHE A 4 11.50 -7.02 0.94
C PHE A 4 11.47 -6.17 2.19
N GLU A 5 11.64 -4.87 2.03
CA GLU A 5 11.40 -3.90 3.09
C GLU A 5 9.91 -3.55 3.12
N TYR A 6 9.25 -3.89 4.23
CA TYR A 6 7.82 -3.60 4.43
C TYR A 6 7.68 -2.24 5.12
N GLY A 7 8.03 -1.17 4.42
CA GLY A 7 7.90 0.21 4.88
C GLY A 7 6.60 0.88 4.40
N ASP A 8 6.16 1.92 5.13
CA ASP A 8 5.06 2.79 4.72
C ASP A 8 5.41 3.72 3.56
N ALA A 9 6.71 3.96 3.33
CA ALA A 9 7.26 4.77 2.25
C ALA A 9 8.61 4.17 1.81
N ASP A 10 9.05 4.51 0.59
CA ASP A 10 10.39 4.18 0.10
C ASP A 10 11.40 5.26 0.50
N GLY A 11 12.68 5.05 0.17
CA GLY A 11 13.72 6.06 0.35
C GLY A 11 13.45 7.33 -0.48
N TYR A 12 13.97 8.47 -0.03
CA TYR A 12 13.67 9.79 -0.60
C TYR A 12 13.89 9.88 -2.13
N ALA A 13 14.97 9.31 -2.65
CA ALA A 13 15.23 9.28 -4.10
C ALA A 13 14.17 8.48 -4.89
N ALA A 14 13.64 7.40 -4.31
CA ALA A 14 12.56 6.64 -4.94
C ALA A 14 11.24 7.41 -4.91
N GLU A 15 10.93 8.10 -3.82
CA GLU A 15 9.74 8.95 -3.70
C GLU A 15 9.77 10.13 -4.71
N LEU A 16 10.91 10.82 -4.81
CA LEU A 16 11.12 11.85 -5.84
C LEU A 16 10.99 11.28 -7.25
N SER A 17 11.54 10.09 -7.49
CA SER A 17 11.38 9.42 -8.77
C SER A 17 9.89 9.27 -9.07
N GLU A 18 9.09 8.72 -8.16
CA GLU A 18 7.66 8.45 -8.37
C GLU A 18 6.85 9.71 -8.69
N LEU A 19 7.20 10.85 -8.09
CA LEU A 19 6.56 12.14 -8.32
C LEU A 19 6.62 12.58 -9.79
N TYR A 20 7.78 12.44 -10.43
CA TYR A 20 8.03 12.94 -11.79
C TYR A 20 7.95 11.84 -12.85
N SER A 21 7.34 12.18 -14.00
CA SER A 21 7.40 11.35 -15.22
C SER A 21 8.66 11.72 -16.01
N TYR A 22 9.15 10.83 -16.87
CA TYR A 22 10.34 11.14 -17.68
C TYR A 22 10.05 12.25 -18.70
N THR A 23 8.79 12.41 -19.12
CA THR A 23 8.37 13.50 -19.99
C THR A 23 8.38 14.88 -19.33
N GLU A 24 8.51 14.96 -18.00
CA GLU A 24 8.62 16.21 -17.25
C GLU A 24 10.07 16.72 -17.11
N GLU A 25 11.07 15.95 -17.57
CA GLU A 25 12.50 16.32 -17.48
C GLU A 25 12.81 17.77 -17.94
N PRO A 26 12.27 18.26 -19.08
CA PRO A 26 12.56 19.63 -19.52
C PRO A 26 12.07 20.71 -18.53
N GLU A 27 11.05 20.40 -17.72
CA GLU A 27 10.48 21.35 -16.76
C GLU A 27 11.46 21.71 -15.64
N PHE A 28 12.39 20.82 -15.26
CA PHE A 28 13.42 21.11 -14.26
C PHE A 28 14.30 22.29 -14.69
N THR A 29 14.72 22.30 -15.96
CA THR A 29 15.52 23.41 -16.51
C THR A 29 14.70 24.70 -16.56
N ILE A 30 13.40 24.62 -16.84
CA ILE A 30 12.53 25.80 -16.87
C ILE A 30 12.34 26.36 -15.45
N ASN A 31 12.14 25.50 -14.45
CA ASN A 31 12.00 25.90 -13.05
C ASN A 31 13.25 26.63 -12.56
N ARG A 32 14.43 26.06 -12.84
CA ARG A 32 15.71 26.69 -12.53
C ARG A 32 15.84 28.07 -13.19
N LYS A 33 15.54 28.18 -14.49
CA LYS A 33 15.60 29.47 -15.22
C LYS A 33 14.66 30.51 -14.62
N CYS A 34 13.43 30.13 -14.25
CA CYS A 34 12.47 31.05 -13.62
C CYS A 34 12.99 31.58 -12.28
N PHE A 35 13.65 30.73 -11.49
CA PHE A 35 14.34 31.15 -10.27
C PHE A 35 15.53 32.07 -10.58
N GLU A 36 16.45 31.66 -11.45
CA GLU A 36 17.67 32.44 -11.77
C GLU A 36 17.34 33.84 -12.32
N GLU A 37 16.36 33.95 -13.24
CA GLU A 37 15.89 35.22 -13.81
C GLU A 37 15.41 36.19 -12.72
N ASP A 38 14.64 35.70 -11.74
CA ASP A 38 14.15 36.53 -10.65
C ASP A 38 15.24 36.79 -9.60
N PHE A 39 15.94 35.75 -9.16
CA PHE A 39 16.95 35.78 -8.12
C PHE A 39 18.10 36.73 -8.45
N GLN A 40 18.63 36.70 -9.68
CA GLN A 40 19.73 37.58 -10.10
C GLN A 40 19.37 39.06 -10.10
N THR A 41 18.08 39.41 -10.28
CA THR A 41 17.64 40.81 -10.23
C THR A 41 17.64 41.36 -8.81
N GLN A 42 17.45 40.48 -7.81
CA GLN A 42 17.23 40.85 -6.41
C GLN A 42 18.47 40.64 -5.55
N VAL A 43 19.23 39.58 -5.82
CA VAL A 43 20.41 39.16 -5.07
C VAL A 43 21.59 39.17 -6.04
N GLN A 44 22.45 40.17 -5.90
CA GLN A 44 23.61 40.32 -6.78
C GLN A 44 24.81 39.55 -6.24
N GLY A 45 25.35 38.63 -7.06
CA GLY A 45 26.65 38.01 -6.86
C GLY A 45 26.75 37.01 -5.71
N LYS A 46 25.63 36.44 -5.26
CA LYS A 46 25.60 35.35 -4.26
C LYS A 46 24.75 34.19 -4.76
N ARG A 47 25.01 33.00 -4.22
CA ARG A 47 24.18 31.80 -4.38
C ARG A 47 23.18 31.65 -3.23
N TRP A 48 22.12 30.87 -3.43
CA TRP A 48 21.11 30.55 -2.40
C TRP A 48 21.72 29.98 -1.11
N PRO A 49 22.64 29.00 -1.15
CA PRO A 49 23.31 28.49 0.06
C PRO A 49 24.14 29.53 0.82
N GLU A 50 24.53 30.63 0.17
CA GLU A 50 25.37 31.69 0.75
C GLU A 50 24.56 32.80 1.45
N LEU A 51 23.23 32.73 1.36
CA LEU A 51 22.32 33.66 2.01
C LEU A 51 22.11 33.32 3.48
N ASP A 52 22.00 34.34 4.32
CA ASP A 52 21.53 34.15 5.68
C ASP A 52 20.02 33.88 5.73
N LEU A 53 19.53 33.37 6.87
CA LEU A 53 18.13 33.02 7.03
C LEU A 53 17.18 34.22 6.82
N ALA A 54 17.60 35.44 7.16
CA ALA A 54 16.77 36.63 6.97
C ALA A 54 16.63 37.00 5.49
N GLN A 55 17.72 36.88 4.73
CA GLN A 55 17.76 37.06 3.28
C GLN A 55 16.94 35.98 2.57
N GLN A 56 17.04 34.72 3.01
CA GLN A 56 16.22 33.64 2.49
C GLN A 56 14.72 33.91 2.73
N LYS A 57 14.32 34.28 3.96
CA LYS A 57 12.94 34.66 4.29
C LYS A 57 12.44 35.83 3.45
N ALA A 58 13.24 36.88 3.29
CA ALA A 58 12.89 38.04 2.48
C ALA A 58 12.70 37.68 0.99
N TYR A 59 13.51 36.78 0.45
CA TYR A 59 13.35 36.30 -0.91
C TYR A 59 12.09 35.45 -1.08
N VAL A 60 11.82 34.53 -0.16
CA VAL A 60 10.57 33.72 -0.17
C VAL A 60 9.34 34.62 -0.10
N MET A 61 9.34 35.64 0.78
CA MET A 61 8.22 36.59 0.88
C MET A 61 7.93 37.27 -0.46
N ARG A 62 8.97 37.69 -1.19
CA ARG A 62 8.82 38.27 -2.53
C ARG A 62 8.24 37.28 -3.53
N LEU A 63 8.66 36.02 -3.47
CA LEU A 63 8.07 34.99 -4.33
C LEU A 63 6.58 34.81 -4.05
N LEU A 64 6.17 34.88 -2.77
CA LEU A 64 4.76 34.86 -2.37
C LEU A 64 4.00 36.08 -2.91
N ASP A 65 4.57 37.29 -2.85
CA ASP A 65 3.97 38.46 -3.50
C ASP A 65 3.79 38.24 -5.02
N GLY A 66 4.74 37.52 -5.65
CA GLY A 66 4.68 37.11 -7.04
C GLY A 66 3.53 36.13 -7.35
N LEU A 67 3.08 35.35 -6.37
CA LEU A 67 1.94 34.44 -6.50
C LEU A 67 0.59 35.17 -6.54
N GLU A 68 0.49 36.35 -5.93
CA GLU A 68 -0.73 37.16 -5.88
C GLU A 68 -0.97 37.98 -7.17
N VAL A 69 -0.02 37.96 -8.11
CA VAL A 69 -0.09 38.72 -9.36
C VAL A 69 -1.24 38.21 -10.25
N VAL A 70 -2.03 39.14 -10.79
CA VAL A 70 -3.17 38.85 -11.69
C VAL A 70 -2.73 38.14 -12.98
N ASN A 71 -1.55 38.47 -13.49
CA ASN A 71 -1.00 37.87 -14.70
C ASN A 71 -0.61 36.40 -14.46
N ARG A 72 -1.30 35.49 -15.15
CA ARG A 72 -1.13 34.04 -15.07
C ARG A 72 0.32 33.59 -15.30
N ASP A 73 0.97 34.08 -16.35
CA ASP A 73 2.34 33.66 -16.69
C ASP A 73 3.36 34.10 -15.64
N LYS A 74 3.22 35.32 -15.10
CA LYS A 74 4.08 35.81 -14.01
C LYS A 74 3.89 34.98 -12.74
N ARG A 75 2.64 34.67 -12.39
CA ARG A 75 2.32 33.82 -11.25
C ARG A 75 2.89 32.41 -11.41
N LEU A 76 2.79 31.82 -12.60
CA LEU A 76 3.39 30.52 -12.89
C LEU A 76 4.93 30.56 -12.80
N LYS A 77 5.58 31.63 -13.27
CA LYS A 77 7.03 31.81 -13.09
C LYS A 77 7.43 31.83 -11.61
N ALA A 78 6.69 32.57 -10.77
CA ALA A 78 6.91 32.59 -9.32
C ALA A 78 6.70 31.21 -8.68
N ALA A 79 5.62 30.51 -9.03
CA ALA A 79 5.35 29.15 -8.56
C ALA A 79 6.44 28.15 -8.96
N ARG A 80 7.00 28.28 -10.17
CA ARG A 80 8.14 27.48 -10.65
C ARG A 80 9.43 27.79 -9.89
N ALA A 81 9.67 29.05 -9.54
CA ALA A 81 10.81 29.43 -8.71
C ALA A 81 10.69 28.83 -7.29
N VAL A 82 9.49 28.85 -6.70
CA VAL A 82 9.22 28.16 -5.43
C VAL A 82 9.41 26.64 -5.56
N LEU A 83 8.99 26.03 -6.68
CA LEU A 83 9.23 24.62 -6.94
C LEU A 83 10.73 24.29 -7.02
N TYR A 84 11.53 25.12 -7.67
CA TYR A 84 12.98 24.93 -7.72
C TYR A 84 13.62 25.02 -6.32
N LEU A 85 13.15 25.94 -5.46
CA LEU A 85 13.57 25.99 -4.06
C LEU A 85 13.19 24.70 -3.32
N ALA A 86 11.95 24.25 -3.44
CA ALA A 86 11.46 23.02 -2.81
C ALA A 86 12.22 21.76 -3.30
N GLN A 87 12.69 21.76 -4.54
CA GLN A 87 13.53 20.71 -5.14
C GLN A 87 14.97 20.68 -4.60
N GLY A 88 15.38 21.69 -3.81
CA GLY A 88 16.69 21.73 -3.17
C GLY A 88 17.78 22.42 -4.00
N VAL A 89 17.40 23.36 -4.88
CA VAL A 89 18.32 24.22 -5.65
C VAL A 89 19.46 23.44 -6.32
N PHE A 90 19.12 22.31 -6.94
CA PHE A 90 20.09 21.34 -7.48
C PHE A 90 21.11 21.91 -8.47
N GLY A 91 20.85 23.05 -9.11
CA GLY A 91 21.79 23.72 -9.99
C GLY A 91 22.91 24.48 -9.27
N GLU A 92 22.81 24.65 -7.94
CA GLU A 92 23.78 25.37 -7.11
C GLU A 92 24.56 24.45 -6.15
N CYS A 93 24.25 23.16 -6.14
CA CYS A 93 24.85 22.13 -5.30
C CYS A 93 25.85 21.28 -6.10
N ASP A 94 26.92 20.84 -5.45
CA ASP A 94 27.97 20.03 -6.09
C ASP A 94 27.75 18.52 -5.87
N VAL A 95 27.03 18.15 -4.80
CA VAL A 95 26.80 16.76 -4.39
C VAL A 95 25.34 16.50 -4.01
N GLU A 96 24.90 15.26 -4.20
CA GLU A 96 23.52 14.82 -3.91
C GLU A 96 23.08 15.14 -2.48
N ALA A 97 23.94 14.86 -1.49
CA ALA A 97 23.62 15.09 -0.09
C ALA A 97 23.25 16.56 0.21
N GLU A 98 23.84 17.51 -0.51
CA GLU A 98 23.51 18.93 -0.40
C GLU A 98 22.13 19.24 -0.97
N VAL A 99 21.77 18.64 -2.11
CA VAL A 99 20.42 18.79 -2.71
C VAL A 99 19.35 18.29 -1.73
N LEU A 100 19.59 17.13 -1.12
CA LEU A 100 18.69 16.55 -0.12
C LEU A 100 18.56 17.45 1.11
N HIS A 101 19.70 17.96 1.60
CA HIS A 101 19.73 18.87 2.74
C HIS A 101 18.96 20.17 2.45
N TRP A 102 19.26 20.83 1.33
CA TRP A 102 18.61 22.09 0.95
C TRP A 102 17.15 21.90 0.59
N SER A 103 16.77 20.78 -0.02
CA SER A 103 15.35 20.46 -0.27
C SER A 103 14.60 20.40 1.05
N ARG A 104 15.11 19.68 2.05
CA ARG A 104 14.48 19.60 3.37
C ARG A 104 14.42 20.96 4.07
N HIS A 105 15.55 21.68 4.15
CA HIS A 105 15.62 23.01 4.76
C HIS A 105 14.66 24.00 4.11
N ASN A 106 14.65 24.06 2.78
CA ASN A 106 13.79 24.96 2.02
C ASN A 106 12.30 24.63 2.25
N ASN A 107 11.91 23.35 2.31
CA ASN A 107 10.51 22.99 2.58
C ASN A 107 10.05 23.42 3.99
N PHE A 108 10.90 23.29 5.02
CA PHE A 108 10.60 23.83 6.35
C PHE A 108 10.49 25.36 6.33
N LEU A 109 11.41 26.05 5.65
CA LEU A 109 11.38 27.50 5.49
C LEU A 109 10.11 27.98 4.76
N LEU A 110 9.76 27.33 3.65
CA LEU A 110 8.56 27.64 2.86
C LEU A 110 7.31 27.47 3.72
N PHE A 111 7.21 26.39 4.52
CA PHE A 111 6.10 26.18 5.44
C PHE A 111 6.01 27.29 6.49
N GLN A 112 7.12 27.63 7.14
CA GLN A 112 7.17 28.73 8.12
C GLN A 112 6.77 30.09 7.55
N MET A 113 6.87 30.26 6.22
CA MET A 113 6.48 31.48 5.53
C MET A 113 5.06 31.46 4.99
N GLY A 114 4.25 30.43 5.30
CA GLY A 114 2.86 30.35 4.85
C GLY A 114 2.70 29.94 3.39
N THR A 115 3.75 29.40 2.76
CA THR A 115 3.72 28.98 1.35
C THR A 115 2.66 27.92 1.09
N PHE A 116 2.43 27.00 2.04
CA PHE A 116 1.42 25.95 1.88
C PHE A 116 0.02 26.53 1.69
N SER A 117 -0.37 27.52 2.52
CA SER A 117 -1.67 28.20 2.43
C SER A 117 -1.83 28.94 1.10
N ALA A 118 -0.80 29.69 0.67
CA ALA A 118 -0.82 30.36 -0.62
C ALA A 118 -1.00 29.38 -1.79
N PHE A 119 -0.30 28.24 -1.76
CA PHE A 119 -0.44 27.19 -2.78
C PHE A 119 -1.80 26.48 -2.70
N LEU A 120 -2.39 26.32 -1.52
CA LEU A 120 -3.73 25.77 -1.34
C LEU A 120 -4.80 26.66 -1.98
N GLU A 121 -4.69 27.98 -1.82
CA GLU A 121 -5.58 28.95 -2.47
C GLU A 121 -5.46 28.89 -4.00
N LEU A 122 -4.23 28.87 -4.53
CA LEU A 122 -3.99 28.71 -5.96
C LEU A 122 -4.50 27.38 -6.50
N LEU A 123 -4.36 26.31 -5.74
CA LEU A 123 -4.87 24.99 -6.11
C LEU A 123 -6.40 25.01 -6.20
N ASN A 124 -7.09 25.58 -5.22
CA ASN A 124 -8.55 25.72 -5.27
C ASN A 124 -9.00 26.54 -6.48
N MET A 125 -8.33 27.67 -6.76
CA MET A 125 -8.61 28.48 -7.94
C MET A 125 -8.45 27.68 -9.25
N GLU A 126 -7.40 26.87 -9.38
CA GLU A 126 -7.17 26.09 -10.60
C GLU A 126 -8.08 24.84 -10.70
N ILE A 127 -8.50 24.27 -9.56
CA ILE A 127 -9.50 23.19 -9.51
C ILE A 127 -10.85 23.66 -10.06
N ASP A 128 -11.23 24.91 -9.82
CA ASP A 128 -12.49 25.51 -10.28
C ASP A 128 -12.35 26.25 -11.62
N ASN A 129 -11.20 26.14 -12.29
CA ASN A 129 -10.94 26.75 -13.59
C ASN A 129 -11.76 26.08 -14.72
N SER A 130 -12.97 26.61 -14.91
CA SER A 130 -13.92 26.12 -15.92
C SER A 130 -13.41 26.26 -17.36
N GLN A 131 -12.50 27.21 -17.62
CA GLN A 131 -11.91 27.39 -18.95
C GLN A 131 -10.94 26.26 -19.28
N ALA A 132 -10.07 25.90 -18.33
CA ALA A 132 -9.15 24.77 -18.47
C ALA A 132 -9.94 23.47 -18.71
N CYS A 133 -10.98 23.21 -17.92
CA CYS A 133 -11.90 22.09 -18.11
C CYS A 133 -12.52 22.07 -19.51
N SER A 134 -13.12 23.18 -19.93
CA SER A 134 -13.78 23.28 -21.25
C SER A 134 -12.80 23.07 -22.41
N SER A 135 -11.56 23.54 -22.27
CA SER A 135 -10.52 23.35 -23.27
C SER A 135 -10.09 21.88 -23.37
N ALA A 136 -9.90 21.20 -22.22
CA ALA A 136 -9.52 19.80 -22.16
C ALA A 136 -10.59 18.89 -22.77
N LEU A 137 -11.87 19.16 -22.51
CA LEU A 137 -12.99 18.39 -23.07
C LEU A 137 -13.13 18.51 -24.60
N ARG A 138 -12.60 19.57 -25.20
CA ARG A 138 -12.64 19.78 -26.66
C ARG A 138 -11.43 19.18 -27.38
N LYS A 139 -10.32 18.94 -26.66
CA LYS A 139 -9.10 18.42 -27.26
C LYS A 139 -9.24 16.91 -27.53
N PRO A 140 -8.84 16.42 -28.72
CA PRO A 140 -8.91 14.99 -29.05
C PRO A 140 -7.92 14.15 -28.23
N ALA A 141 -6.82 14.74 -27.79
CA ALA A 141 -5.86 14.14 -26.87
C ALA A 141 -5.40 15.20 -25.86
N ILE A 142 -5.47 14.86 -24.58
CA ILE A 142 -4.97 15.67 -23.48
C ILE A 142 -3.53 15.21 -23.20
N SER A 143 -2.66 16.18 -22.94
CA SER A 143 -1.23 15.98 -22.70
C SER A 143 -0.78 16.69 -21.42
N LEU A 144 0.49 16.53 -21.04
CA LEU A 144 1.03 17.28 -19.91
C LEU A 144 0.95 18.80 -20.13
N ALA A 145 0.89 19.34 -21.34
CA ALA A 145 0.76 20.79 -21.51
C ALA A 145 -0.51 21.36 -20.84
N ASP A 146 -1.57 20.55 -20.74
CA ASP A 146 -2.89 20.94 -20.26
C ASP A 146 -3.01 21.07 -18.73
N SER A 147 -2.04 20.57 -17.97
CA SER A 147 -2.09 20.52 -16.49
C SER A 147 -0.86 21.11 -15.82
N THR A 148 -0.11 21.96 -16.54
CA THR A 148 1.18 22.51 -16.10
C THR A 148 1.09 23.23 -14.74
N GLU A 149 0.11 24.11 -14.53
CA GLU A 149 -0.02 24.82 -13.24
C GLU A 149 -0.38 23.87 -12.11
N LEU A 150 -1.37 22.99 -12.31
CA LEU A 150 -1.74 21.96 -11.34
C LEU A 150 -0.53 21.08 -10.96
N ARG A 151 0.28 20.65 -11.93
CA ARG A 151 1.48 19.86 -11.66
C ARG A 151 2.49 20.61 -10.83
N VAL A 152 2.75 21.89 -11.12
CA VAL A 152 3.68 22.71 -10.33
C VAL A 152 3.16 22.85 -8.90
N LEU A 153 1.89 23.23 -8.73
CA LEU A 153 1.28 23.40 -7.41
C LEU A 153 1.31 22.11 -6.59
N LEU A 154 0.84 20.99 -7.16
CA LEU A 154 0.81 19.70 -6.49
C LEU A 154 2.22 19.16 -6.19
N SER A 155 3.22 19.48 -7.03
CA SER A 155 4.60 19.08 -6.77
C SER A 155 5.20 19.82 -5.58
N VAL A 156 4.96 21.14 -5.46
CA VAL A 156 5.39 21.90 -4.27
C VAL A 156 4.74 21.33 -3.02
N MET A 157 3.41 21.14 -3.05
CA MET A 157 2.67 20.60 -1.90
C MET A 157 3.13 19.19 -1.53
N TYR A 158 3.41 18.31 -2.50
CA TYR A 158 3.98 16.99 -2.26
C TYR A 158 5.37 17.07 -1.63
N LEU A 159 6.27 17.89 -2.15
CA LEU A 159 7.62 18.04 -1.60
C LEU A 159 7.60 18.57 -0.17
N MET A 160 6.68 19.50 0.13
CA MET A 160 6.49 20.02 1.49
C MET A 160 6.02 18.92 2.44
N VAL A 161 4.97 18.17 2.06
CA VAL A 161 4.45 17.06 2.88
C VAL A 161 5.49 15.96 3.05
N GLU A 162 6.21 15.58 1.99
CA GLU A 162 7.22 14.53 2.03
C GLU A 162 8.41 14.90 2.91
N ASN A 163 9.00 16.08 2.70
CA ASN A 163 10.17 16.51 3.46
C ASN A 163 9.87 16.79 4.93
N ILE A 164 8.71 17.38 5.25
CA ILE A 164 8.36 17.73 6.62
C ILE A 164 7.90 16.50 7.40
N ARG A 165 7.17 15.55 6.78
CA ARG A 165 6.69 14.32 7.45
C ARG A 165 7.83 13.45 7.96
N VAL A 166 8.89 13.28 7.15
CA VAL A 166 9.98 12.34 7.49
C VAL A 166 10.74 12.84 8.71
N GLU A 167 10.77 12.03 9.77
CA GLU A 167 11.50 12.37 10.99
C GLU A 167 12.99 12.02 10.87
N ALA A 168 13.86 12.91 11.35
CA ALA A 168 15.28 12.64 11.47
C ALA A 168 15.75 12.93 12.91
N GLU A 169 16.65 12.10 13.43
CA GLU A 169 17.16 12.26 14.80
C GLU A 169 17.87 13.62 15.00
N ALA A 170 18.49 14.13 13.94
CA ALA A 170 19.19 15.41 13.91
C ALA A 170 18.27 16.64 13.77
N ASP A 171 16.94 16.46 13.75
CA ASP A 171 16.00 17.57 13.56
C ASP A 171 16.05 18.58 14.72
N LEU A 172 16.10 19.86 14.36
CA LEU A 172 16.03 20.98 15.28
C LEU A 172 14.67 20.99 16.03
N PRO A 173 14.61 21.48 17.29
CA PRO A 173 13.35 21.60 18.03
C PRO A 173 12.30 22.43 17.28
N GLU A 174 12.72 23.48 16.58
CA GLU A 174 11.84 24.30 15.74
C GLU A 174 11.19 23.48 14.62
N TRP A 175 11.95 22.59 13.97
CA TRP A 175 11.43 21.72 12.91
C TRP A 175 10.44 20.68 13.45
N LYS A 176 10.70 20.14 14.64
CA LYS A 176 9.75 19.24 15.33
C LYS A 176 8.44 19.98 15.63
N SER A 177 8.52 21.20 16.15
CA SER A 177 7.33 22.03 16.39
C SER A 177 6.60 22.36 15.09
N SER A 178 7.32 22.80 14.05
CA SER A 178 6.73 23.10 12.74
C SER A 178 6.06 21.87 12.11
N ARG A 179 6.63 20.67 12.26
CA ARG A 179 6.02 19.43 11.80
C ARG A 179 4.69 19.16 12.48
N GLU A 180 4.62 19.26 13.82
CA GLU A 180 3.37 19.03 14.54
C GLU A 180 2.30 20.09 14.21
N THR A 181 2.71 21.35 14.05
CA THR A 181 1.83 22.41 13.55
C THR A 181 1.30 22.05 12.16
N PHE A 182 2.16 21.67 11.22
CA PHE A 182 1.75 21.31 9.87
C PHE A 182 0.84 20.08 9.85
N ARG A 183 1.14 19.07 10.65
CA ARG A 183 0.31 17.87 10.81
C ARG A 183 -1.09 18.25 11.30
N THR A 184 -1.18 19.18 12.25
CA THR A 184 -2.45 19.68 12.79
C THR A 184 -3.23 20.45 11.74
N GLU A 185 -2.57 21.35 10.99
CA GLU A 185 -3.19 22.11 9.89
C GLU A 185 -3.73 21.22 8.76
N LEU A 186 -3.09 20.09 8.47
CA LEU A 186 -3.57 19.12 7.48
C LEU A 186 -4.71 18.24 8.01
N SER A 187 -4.70 17.95 9.31
CA SER A 187 -5.67 17.05 9.97
C SER A 187 -6.99 17.73 10.28
N PHE A 188 -6.93 19.00 10.64
CA PHE A 188 -8.09 19.77 11.09
C PHE A 188 -8.36 20.96 10.16
N PRO A 189 -9.63 21.33 9.96
CA PRO A 189 -10.01 22.52 9.20
C PRO A 189 -9.59 23.79 9.96
N VAL A 190 -8.33 24.23 9.81
CA VAL A 190 -7.83 25.47 10.43
C VAL A 190 -8.14 26.70 9.56
N HIS A 191 -8.02 26.56 8.24
CA HIS A 191 -8.22 27.65 7.25
C HIS A 191 -9.30 27.34 6.20
N SER A 192 -9.62 26.07 5.97
CA SER A 192 -10.67 25.57 5.07
C SER A 192 -11.84 24.99 5.88
N GLU A 193 -13.03 24.87 5.29
CA GLU A 193 -14.16 24.19 5.94
C GLU A 193 -13.92 22.68 6.14
N GLU A 194 -12.97 22.11 5.39
CA GLU A 194 -12.74 20.67 5.29
C GLU A 194 -11.24 20.31 5.41
N PRO A 195 -10.88 19.10 5.90
CA PRO A 195 -9.49 18.62 5.90
C PRO A 195 -8.89 18.54 4.50
N PHE A 196 -7.59 18.80 4.35
CA PHE A 196 -6.92 18.83 3.04
C PHE A 196 -7.04 17.51 2.25
N ALA A 197 -7.04 16.36 2.94
CA ALA A 197 -7.26 15.07 2.30
C ALA A 197 -8.61 14.99 1.55
N LEU A 198 -9.65 15.66 2.05
CA LEU A 198 -10.97 15.67 1.41
C LEU A 198 -10.96 16.44 0.09
N LEU A 199 -10.22 17.54 -0.01
CA LEU A 199 -10.01 18.25 -1.27
C LEU A 199 -9.41 17.32 -2.34
N LEU A 200 -8.41 16.51 -1.97
CA LEU A 200 -7.77 15.56 -2.88
C LEU A 200 -8.73 14.43 -3.28
N PHE A 201 -9.55 13.91 -2.36
CA PHE A 201 -10.62 12.97 -2.70
C PHE A 201 -11.64 13.59 -3.67
N THR A 202 -11.99 14.86 -3.48
CA THR A 202 -12.88 15.61 -4.37
C THR A 202 -12.27 15.81 -5.76
N MET A 203 -10.95 16.06 -5.87
CA MET A 203 -10.25 16.06 -7.16
C MET A 203 -10.34 14.70 -7.87
N VAL A 204 -10.13 13.61 -7.13
CA VAL A 204 -10.26 12.23 -7.64
C VAL A 204 -11.69 11.97 -8.14
N ALA A 205 -12.70 12.39 -7.39
CA ALA A 205 -14.10 12.26 -7.79
C ALA A 205 -14.44 13.09 -9.05
N LYS A 206 -14.01 14.36 -9.11
CA LYS A 206 -14.19 15.26 -10.27
C LYS A 206 -13.52 14.70 -11.55
N PHE A 207 -12.35 14.09 -11.42
CA PHE A 207 -11.68 13.43 -12.54
C PHE A 207 -12.48 12.21 -13.03
N CYS A 208 -12.90 11.33 -12.11
CA CYS A 208 -13.64 10.12 -12.43
C CYS A 208 -15.05 10.35 -13.00
N SER A 209 -15.66 11.50 -12.74
CA SER A 209 -16.92 11.91 -13.35
C SER A 209 -16.73 12.55 -14.74
N GLY A 210 -15.48 12.74 -15.20
CA GLY A 210 -15.17 13.39 -16.47
C GLY A 210 -15.29 14.91 -16.44
N HIS A 211 -15.48 15.53 -15.26
CA HIS A 211 -15.57 16.98 -15.12
C HIS A 211 -14.20 17.66 -15.12
N ALA A 212 -13.11 16.92 -14.96
CA ALA A 212 -11.77 17.48 -14.98
C ALA A 212 -10.75 16.47 -15.55
N PRO A 213 -10.83 16.10 -16.84
CA PRO A 213 -10.00 15.03 -17.42
C PRO A 213 -8.51 15.38 -17.55
N HIS A 214 -8.14 16.64 -17.31
CA HIS A 214 -6.75 17.13 -17.35
C HIS A 214 -6.06 17.06 -15.98
N PHE A 215 -6.77 16.74 -14.89
CA PHE A 215 -6.15 16.73 -13.56
C PHE A 215 -5.02 15.71 -13.47
N PRO A 216 -3.88 16.09 -12.83
CA PRO A 216 -2.73 15.23 -12.83
C PRO A 216 -2.78 14.14 -11.76
N MET A 217 -3.49 13.07 -12.09
CA MET A 217 -4.00 12.09 -11.12
C MET A 217 -2.90 11.31 -10.41
N LYS A 218 -1.74 11.09 -11.04
CA LYS A 218 -0.58 10.49 -10.34
C LYS A 218 -0.15 11.37 -9.16
N LYS A 219 -0.02 12.69 -9.36
CA LYS A 219 0.41 13.63 -8.32
C LYS A 219 -0.65 13.80 -7.24
N VAL A 220 -1.93 13.87 -7.63
CA VAL A 220 -3.05 13.94 -6.68
C VAL A 220 -3.07 12.70 -5.77
N LEU A 221 -2.94 11.50 -6.34
CA LEU A 221 -2.98 10.24 -5.59
C LEU A 221 -1.75 10.04 -4.70
N LEU A 222 -0.56 10.40 -5.18
CA LEU A 222 0.67 10.38 -4.38
C LEU A 222 0.57 11.34 -3.20
N LEU A 223 0.13 12.59 -3.44
CA LEU A 223 -0.07 13.57 -2.38
C LEU A 223 -1.12 13.11 -1.37
N LEU A 224 -2.25 12.55 -1.84
CA LEU A 224 -3.29 12.00 -0.98
C LEU A 224 -2.73 10.91 -0.07
N TRP A 225 -1.96 9.98 -0.63
CA TRP A 225 -1.32 8.92 0.15
C TRP A 225 -0.39 9.48 1.22
N LYS A 226 0.47 10.45 0.88
CA LYS A 226 1.42 11.04 1.85
C LYS A 226 0.71 11.88 2.91
N VAL A 227 -0.36 12.58 2.57
CA VAL A 227 -1.19 13.32 3.54
C VAL A 227 -1.85 12.34 4.51
N LEU A 228 -2.45 11.25 4.03
CA LEU A 228 -3.04 10.22 4.91
C LEU A 228 -2.00 9.59 5.83
N LEU A 229 -0.80 9.28 5.31
CA LEU A 229 0.31 8.78 6.13
C LEU A 229 0.74 9.77 7.20
N PHE A 230 0.79 11.07 6.87
CA PHE A 230 1.24 12.10 7.80
C PHE A 230 0.20 12.38 8.88
N THR A 231 -1.08 12.50 8.51
CA THR A 231 -2.14 12.85 9.46
C THR A 231 -2.53 11.66 10.33
N LEU A 232 -2.85 10.52 9.72
CA LEU A 232 -3.33 9.32 10.43
C LEU A 232 -2.19 8.48 11.02
N GLY A 233 -1.00 8.51 10.40
CA GLY A 233 0.16 7.70 10.77
C GLY A 233 0.32 6.43 9.92
N GLY A 234 1.56 5.93 9.86
CA GLY A 234 1.90 4.67 9.20
C GLY A 234 1.54 3.42 10.03
N PHE A 235 2.00 2.25 9.57
CA PHE A 235 1.73 0.97 10.23
C PHE A 235 2.31 0.88 11.66
N GLU A 236 3.48 1.44 11.91
CA GLU A 236 4.08 1.44 13.26
C GLU A 236 3.26 2.31 14.22
N ALA A 237 2.89 3.52 13.80
CA ALA A 237 2.02 4.40 14.57
C ALA A 237 0.64 3.75 14.82
N LEU A 238 0.05 3.11 13.81
CA LEU A 238 -1.20 2.37 13.93
C LEU A 238 -1.09 1.24 14.97
N GLN A 239 0.01 0.48 14.98
CA GLN A 239 0.22 -0.59 15.94
C GLN A 239 0.40 -0.05 17.38
N ALA A 240 1.09 1.10 17.54
CA ALA A 240 1.19 1.79 18.82
C ALA A 240 -0.19 2.27 19.32
N MET A 241 -0.98 2.91 18.45
CA MET A 241 -2.36 3.34 18.76
C MET A 241 -3.25 2.15 19.13
N LYS A 242 -3.13 1.03 18.42
CA LYS A 242 -3.87 -0.20 18.73
C LYS A 242 -3.50 -0.77 20.10
N THR A 243 -2.22 -0.73 20.47
CA THR A 243 -1.75 -1.19 21.78
C THR A 243 -2.33 -0.31 22.88
N LYS A 244 -2.22 1.02 22.73
CA LYS A 244 -2.81 2.00 23.65
C LYS A 244 -4.32 1.81 23.82
N LYS A 245 -5.06 1.67 22.72
CA LYS A 245 -6.52 1.45 22.77
C LYS A 245 -6.91 0.13 23.45
N ARG A 246 -6.06 -0.91 23.37
CA ARG A 246 -6.29 -2.16 24.13
C ARG A 246 -6.08 -1.96 25.62
N GLU A 247 -5.06 -1.21 26.01
CA GLU A 247 -4.81 -0.88 27.42
C GLU A 247 -5.96 -0.07 28.01
N GLU A 248 -6.47 0.93 27.29
CA GLU A 248 -7.64 1.73 27.67
C GLU A 248 -8.90 0.88 27.88
N LEU A 249 -9.08 -0.16 27.05
CA LEU A 249 -10.20 -1.11 27.14
C LEU A 249 -9.95 -2.27 28.12
N GLY A 250 -8.82 -2.27 28.85
CA GLY A 250 -8.46 -3.34 29.79
C GLY A 250 -8.21 -4.72 29.13
N LEU A 251 -7.91 -4.74 27.83
CA LEU A 251 -7.62 -5.96 27.08
C LEU A 251 -6.15 -6.37 27.24
N PRO A 252 -5.83 -7.68 27.21
CA PRO A 252 -4.43 -8.12 27.28
C PRO A 252 -3.63 -7.61 26.08
N PRO A 253 -2.32 -7.37 26.26
CA PRO A 253 -1.45 -6.93 25.17
C PRO A 253 -1.44 -7.95 24.03
N LEU A 254 -1.19 -7.47 22.81
CA LEU A 254 -1.06 -8.37 21.68
C LEU A 254 0.22 -9.21 21.84
N PRO A 255 0.14 -10.53 21.68
CA PRO A 255 1.31 -11.39 21.83
C PRO A 255 2.37 -11.12 20.75
N GLU A 256 1.94 -10.69 19.56
CA GLU A 256 2.78 -10.57 18.37
C GLU A 256 2.38 -9.39 17.48
N ASP A 257 3.38 -8.83 16.79
CA ASP A 257 3.22 -7.91 15.67
C ASP A 257 3.24 -8.71 14.35
N SER A 258 2.13 -8.66 13.61
CA SER A 258 1.99 -9.33 12.32
C SER A 258 3.04 -8.91 11.29
N ILE A 259 3.49 -7.66 11.29
CA ILE A 259 4.47 -7.17 10.32
C ILE A 259 5.84 -7.76 10.65
N GLN A 260 6.22 -7.78 11.93
CA GLN A 260 7.48 -8.40 12.36
C GLN A 260 7.50 -9.91 12.12
N VAL A 261 6.37 -10.58 12.35
CA VAL A 261 6.20 -12.00 12.07
C VAL A 261 6.38 -12.27 10.57
N VAL A 262 5.71 -11.50 9.70
CA VAL A 262 5.80 -11.65 8.24
C VAL A 262 7.19 -11.32 7.70
N ARG A 263 7.87 -10.30 8.22
CA ARG A 263 9.26 -9.96 7.86
C ARG A 263 10.21 -11.14 8.06
N ARG A 264 9.95 -11.98 9.06
CA ARG A 264 10.76 -13.18 9.39
C ARG A 264 10.30 -14.45 8.65
N MET A 265 9.18 -14.39 7.93
CA MET A 265 8.70 -15.54 7.16
C MET A 265 9.48 -15.69 5.87
N ARG A 266 9.88 -16.93 5.57
CA ARG A 266 10.41 -17.26 4.25
C ARG A 266 9.29 -17.12 3.23
N ALA A 267 9.55 -16.39 2.14
CA ALA A 267 8.65 -16.36 0.98
C ALA A 267 8.34 -17.81 0.55
N ALA A 268 7.06 -18.16 0.53
CA ALA A 268 6.64 -19.46 0.03
C ALA A 268 7.02 -19.52 -1.45
N SER A 269 7.91 -20.45 -1.80
CA SER A 269 8.12 -20.80 -3.21
C SER A 269 6.74 -21.18 -3.77
N PRO A 270 6.29 -20.59 -4.89
CA PRO A 270 5.08 -21.06 -5.53
C PRO A 270 5.20 -22.59 -5.72
N PRO A 271 4.17 -23.38 -5.37
CA PRO A 271 4.20 -24.78 -5.72
C PRO A 271 4.37 -24.88 -7.24
N THR A 272 5.31 -25.69 -7.69
CA THR A 272 5.66 -25.89 -9.10
C THR A 272 4.48 -26.54 -9.85
N TYR A 273 3.39 -25.82 -10.05
CA TYR A 273 2.23 -26.31 -10.78
C TYR A 273 2.44 -26.04 -12.28
N THR A 274 2.61 -27.15 -13.01
CA THR A 274 2.08 -27.36 -14.37
C THR A 274 2.49 -26.38 -15.48
N ILE A 275 3.70 -25.84 -15.49
CA ILE A 275 4.26 -25.21 -16.70
C ILE A 275 5.06 -26.22 -17.54
N GLU A 276 5.60 -27.29 -16.94
CA GLU A 276 6.37 -28.30 -17.69
C GLU A 276 5.51 -29.27 -18.54
N LEU A 277 4.18 -29.29 -18.37
CA LEU A 277 3.29 -30.18 -19.14
C LEU A 277 2.80 -29.59 -20.46
N LEU A 278 2.88 -28.27 -20.65
CA LEU A 278 2.44 -27.60 -21.89
C LEU A 278 3.59 -27.42 -22.89
N ASP A 279 4.83 -27.32 -22.43
CA ASP A 279 6.01 -27.16 -23.30
C ASP A 279 6.60 -28.49 -23.84
N GLN A 280 6.10 -29.66 -23.40
CA GLN A 280 6.59 -30.96 -23.89
C GLN A 280 5.78 -31.57 -25.06
N GLN A 281 4.74 -30.91 -25.57
CA GLN A 281 3.98 -31.43 -26.73
C GLN A 281 4.51 -31.04 -28.12
N SER A 282 5.64 -30.32 -28.22
CA SER A 282 6.20 -29.87 -29.51
C SER A 282 7.62 -30.38 -29.84
N SER A 283 8.09 -31.48 -29.24
CA SER A 283 9.27 -32.18 -29.78
C SER A 283 9.18 -33.70 -29.63
N LYS A 284 9.30 -34.42 -30.76
CA LYS A 284 9.21 -35.87 -30.88
C LYS A 284 10.56 -36.56 -30.63
N ARG A 285 10.47 -37.79 -30.07
CA ARG A 285 11.35 -39.00 -30.18
C ARG A 285 12.45 -39.22 -29.12
N GLY A 286 12.36 -40.39 -28.46
CA GLY A 286 13.52 -41.15 -27.97
C GLY A 286 13.33 -41.86 -26.61
N HIS A 287 13.37 -43.20 -26.60
CA HIS A 287 13.31 -44.09 -25.42
C HIS A 287 14.27 -43.75 -24.26
N ARG A 288 13.78 -43.83 -23.01
CA ARG A 288 14.19 -44.84 -21.99
C ARG A 288 13.49 -44.62 -20.64
N SER A 289 12.88 -45.70 -20.12
CA SER A 289 12.25 -45.80 -18.81
C SER A 289 13.21 -45.52 -17.65
N ARG A 290 12.76 -44.72 -16.67
CA ARG A 290 13.26 -44.79 -15.29
C ARG A 290 12.07 -44.66 -14.33
N ARG A 291 11.75 -45.78 -13.66
CA ARG A 291 10.72 -45.87 -12.61
C ARG A 291 11.15 -45.00 -11.43
N VAL A 292 10.34 -44.00 -11.06
CA VAL A 292 10.41 -43.30 -9.77
C VAL A 292 9.16 -43.70 -8.99
N ARG A 293 9.37 -44.33 -7.83
CA ARG A 293 8.31 -44.68 -6.87
C ARG A 293 7.68 -43.40 -6.29
N PRO A 294 6.35 -43.22 -6.26
CA PRO A 294 5.72 -42.17 -5.49
C PRO A 294 5.70 -42.56 -4.00
N LEU A 295 6.20 -41.67 -3.16
CA LEU A 295 6.05 -41.74 -1.71
C LEU A 295 4.59 -41.35 -1.37
N VAL A 296 3.90 -42.23 -0.67
CA VAL A 296 2.52 -42.11 -0.21
C VAL A 296 2.32 -40.80 0.58
N LYS A 297 1.46 -39.91 0.09
CA LYS A 297 0.84 -38.85 0.91
C LYS A 297 -0.43 -39.46 1.53
N GLN A 298 -0.50 -39.44 2.85
CA GLN A 298 -1.74 -39.61 3.57
C GLN A 298 -2.59 -38.36 3.34
N ASP A 299 -3.62 -38.49 2.50
CA ASP A 299 -4.73 -37.54 2.47
C ASP A 299 -5.63 -37.81 3.70
N SER A 300 -5.80 -36.80 4.54
CA SER A 300 -6.79 -36.77 5.61
C SER A 300 -7.49 -35.43 5.56
N LEU A 301 -8.35 -35.25 4.55
CA LEU A 301 -9.28 -34.13 4.49
C LEU A 301 -10.47 -34.40 3.54
N ASP A 302 -11.13 -35.55 3.67
CA ASP A 302 -12.38 -35.88 2.94
C ASP A 302 -13.47 -36.45 3.88
N ILE A 303 -13.82 -35.73 4.96
CA ILE A 303 -14.89 -36.14 5.91
C ILE A 303 -16.08 -35.16 5.97
N TYR A 304 -16.18 -34.16 5.08
CA TYR A 304 -17.39 -33.34 4.99
C TYR A 304 -17.80 -33.09 3.53
N ASN A 305 -18.31 -34.15 2.89
CA ASN A 305 -19.20 -34.03 1.75
C ASN A 305 -20.37 -35.02 1.95
N GLU A 306 -21.20 -34.76 2.96
CA GLU A 306 -22.51 -35.40 3.06
C GLU A 306 -23.54 -34.59 2.26
N ARG A 307 -23.92 -35.17 1.12
CA ARG A 307 -25.28 -35.32 0.57
C ARG A 307 -26.09 -34.06 0.25
N ASP A 308 -26.12 -33.77 -1.05
CA ASP A 308 -27.17 -33.03 -1.76
C ASP A 308 -28.48 -33.85 -1.80
N PRO A 309 -29.60 -33.39 -1.20
CA PRO A 309 -30.85 -34.15 -1.07
C PRO A 309 -31.67 -34.37 -2.35
N PHE A 310 -31.16 -34.09 -3.56
CA PHE A 310 -31.98 -34.05 -4.78
C PHE A 310 -31.60 -35.01 -5.92
N LYS A 311 -30.99 -36.17 -5.64
CA LYS A 311 -30.83 -37.21 -6.68
C LYS A 311 -31.33 -38.59 -6.25
N ASN A 312 -32.38 -39.03 -6.92
CA ASN A 312 -32.99 -40.37 -6.88
C ASN A 312 -32.08 -41.46 -7.47
N ASP A 313 -32.29 -42.67 -6.96
CA ASP A 313 -31.73 -43.98 -7.28
C ASP A 313 -31.67 -44.34 -8.78
N GLU A 314 -30.68 -45.18 -9.16
CA GLU A 314 -30.94 -46.50 -9.76
C GLU A 314 -29.67 -47.37 -9.96
N ALA A 315 -29.74 -48.60 -9.40
CA ALA A 315 -29.27 -49.91 -9.91
C ALA A 315 -27.78 -50.35 -9.98
N GLY A 316 -27.43 -51.33 -9.11
CA GLY A 316 -26.98 -52.70 -9.48
C GLY A 316 -25.46 -53.00 -9.60
N VAL A 317 -24.86 -53.87 -8.73
CA VAL A 317 -24.65 -55.35 -8.91
C VAL A 317 -23.42 -55.60 -9.82
N ASP A 318 -22.29 -56.27 -9.50
CA ASP A 318 -21.96 -57.43 -8.66
C ASP A 318 -20.41 -57.63 -8.59
N GLU A 319 -19.93 -58.29 -7.52
CA GLU A 319 -18.99 -59.46 -7.42
C GLU A 319 -17.66 -59.49 -8.25
N GLU A 320 -16.51 -60.06 -7.86
CA GLU A 320 -16.04 -60.92 -6.77
C GLU A 320 -14.50 -61.14 -6.92
N GLU A 321 -13.83 -61.54 -5.82
CA GLU A 321 -12.70 -62.50 -5.69
C GLU A 321 -11.31 -62.24 -6.38
N ASN A 322 -10.14 -62.71 -5.89
CA ASN A 322 -9.79 -63.69 -4.85
C ASN A 322 -8.33 -63.49 -4.35
N ASP A 323 -8.02 -64.15 -3.24
CA ASP A 323 -6.80 -64.22 -2.42
C ASP A 323 -5.55 -64.85 -3.06
N ASP A 324 -4.36 -64.63 -2.46
CA ASP A 324 -3.39 -65.71 -2.19
C ASP A 324 -2.22 -65.31 -1.21
N VAL A 325 -2.34 -65.81 0.03
CA VAL A 325 -1.40 -66.58 0.88
C VAL A 325 0.13 -66.27 0.97
N ASP A 326 0.52 -65.73 2.14
CA ASP A 326 1.50 -66.20 3.15
C ASP A 326 2.78 -67.00 2.79
N SER A 327 3.94 -66.55 3.33
CA SER A 327 4.86 -67.35 4.20
C SER A 327 6.33 -66.88 4.20
N GLY A 328 6.92 -66.73 5.41
CA GLY A 328 8.19 -67.42 5.74
C GLY A 328 9.53 -66.67 5.81
N ILE A 329 9.81 -66.06 6.97
CA ILE A 329 10.92 -66.35 7.91
C ILE A 329 12.41 -66.44 7.42
N GLU A 330 13.22 -65.55 8.04
CA GLU A 330 14.61 -65.61 8.57
C GLU A 330 15.76 -66.38 7.89
N GLY A 331 16.95 -65.75 7.93
CA GLY A 331 18.25 -66.40 7.75
C GLY A 331 19.44 -65.43 7.96
N GLU A 332 20.14 -65.59 9.08
CA GLU A 332 21.34 -64.86 9.52
C GLU A 332 22.64 -65.19 8.75
N LEU A 333 23.53 -64.18 8.69
CA LEU A 333 25.00 -64.17 8.77
C LEU A 333 25.87 -64.95 7.75
N ASP A 334 26.82 -64.24 7.10
CA ASP A 334 28.24 -64.66 7.13
C ASP A 334 29.23 -63.49 6.89
N LEU A 335 30.44 -63.67 7.44
CA LEU A 335 31.52 -62.72 7.71
C LEU A 335 32.71 -62.81 6.71
N MET A 336 33.37 -61.65 6.47
CA MET A 336 34.82 -61.46 6.14
C MET A 336 35.32 -62.01 4.79
N GLU A 337 36.29 -61.47 4.03
CA GLU A 337 37.41 -60.50 4.08
C GLU A 337 37.79 -60.30 2.57
N ARG A 338 38.26 -59.19 1.98
CA ARG A 338 39.57 -58.52 2.14
C ARG A 338 39.75 -57.47 1.01
N ASP A 339 40.26 -56.28 1.36
CA ASP A 339 41.25 -55.40 0.68
C ASP A 339 41.23 -55.18 -0.86
N ALA A 340 41.45 -54.00 -1.43
CA ALA A 340 41.79 -52.64 -1.01
C ALA A 340 41.63 -51.72 -2.25
N ILE A 341 41.43 -50.40 -2.06
CA ILE A 341 42.07 -49.29 -2.81
C ILE A 341 41.61 -47.94 -2.20
N ILE A 342 42.55 -47.34 -1.45
CA ILE A 342 42.92 -45.91 -1.37
C ILE A 342 41.88 -44.88 -0.89
N GLN A 343 42.18 -44.35 0.30
CA GLN A 343 41.60 -43.18 0.95
C GLN A 343 41.80 -41.88 0.16
N ALA A 344 40.72 -41.10 -0.01
CA ALA A 344 40.78 -39.65 -0.21
C ALA A 344 39.93 -38.99 0.89
N GLY A 345 40.54 -38.10 1.68
CA GLY A 345 39.95 -37.52 2.89
C GLY A 345 38.69 -36.68 2.63
N PRO A 346 37.76 -36.59 3.60
CA PRO A 346 36.55 -35.79 3.42
C PRO A 346 36.92 -34.30 3.48
N ALA A 347 36.71 -33.61 2.36
CA ALA A 347 36.72 -32.16 2.31
C ALA A 347 35.72 -31.61 3.34
N GLN A 348 36.21 -30.79 4.28
CA GLN A 348 35.40 -30.09 5.25
C GLN A 348 34.39 -29.19 4.52
N ARG A 349 33.12 -29.60 4.54
CA ARG A 349 32.02 -28.69 4.20
C ARG A 349 31.93 -27.64 5.31
N PRO A 350 31.80 -26.34 5.00
CA PRO A 350 31.56 -25.34 6.02
C PRO A 350 30.26 -25.68 6.78
N PRO A 351 30.13 -25.29 8.05
CA PRO A 351 28.99 -25.71 8.86
C PRO A 351 27.72 -25.18 8.23
N ILE A 352 26.83 -26.08 7.82
CA ILE A 352 25.44 -25.73 7.59
C ILE A 352 24.92 -25.33 8.97
N GLU A 353 24.80 -24.02 9.18
CA GLU A 353 24.07 -23.45 10.30
C GLU A 353 22.68 -24.12 10.30
N ARG A 354 22.47 -25.06 11.22
CA ARG A 354 21.16 -25.66 11.42
C ARG A 354 20.29 -24.56 12.00
N VAL A 355 19.58 -23.86 11.13
CA VAL A 355 18.49 -22.96 11.52
C VAL A 355 17.48 -23.81 12.30
N SER A 356 17.53 -23.73 13.63
CA SER A 356 16.55 -24.37 14.49
C SER A 356 15.27 -23.56 14.38
N PHE A 357 14.30 -24.05 13.60
CA PHE A 357 12.96 -23.51 13.64
C PHE A 357 12.34 -23.82 15.01
N PRO A 358 11.73 -22.85 15.70
CA PRO A 358 10.96 -23.14 16.90
C PRO A 358 9.89 -24.20 16.56
N LYS A 359 9.72 -25.20 17.43
CA LYS A 359 8.68 -26.22 17.28
C LYS A 359 7.31 -25.55 17.51
N GLY A 360 6.68 -25.07 16.45
CA GLY A 360 5.36 -24.46 16.49
C GLY A 360 5.10 -23.51 15.33
N LEU A 361 3.84 -23.10 15.16
CA LEU A 361 3.53 -21.96 14.30
C LEU A 361 4.23 -20.72 14.87
N PRO A 362 4.66 -19.77 14.02
CA PRO A 362 5.28 -18.54 14.50
C PRO A 362 4.26 -17.58 15.13
N TRP A 363 3.00 -18.01 15.26
CA TRP A 363 1.94 -17.26 15.91
C TRP A 363 1.16 -18.06 16.96
N ALA A 364 0.69 -17.36 17.99
CA ALA A 364 -0.20 -17.90 19.01
C ALA A 364 -1.60 -18.24 18.43
N PRO A 365 -2.18 -19.42 18.75
CA PRO A 365 -3.55 -19.74 18.40
C PRO A 365 -4.54 -18.71 18.98
N LYS A 366 -5.55 -18.34 18.21
CA LYS A 366 -6.62 -17.40 18.61
C LYS A 366 -7.96 -18.13 18.59
N VAL A 367 -8.66 -18.11 19.72
CA VAL A 367 -10.00 -18.71 19.86
C VAL A 367 -11.02 -17.59 20.06
N ARG A 368 -12.11 -17.60 19.29
CA ARG A 368 -13.21 -16.63 19.48
C ARG A 368 -14.20 -17.15 20.51
N GLN A 369 -14.97 -16.24 21.09
CA GLN A 369 -16.03 -16.58 22.03
C GLN A 369 -17.04 -17.58 21.43
N LYS A 370 -17.46 -17.37 20.17
CA LYS A 370 -18.37 -18.27 19.45
C LYS A 370 -17.81 -19.68 19.26
N ASP A 371 -16.49 -19.83 19.13
CA ASP A 371 -15.87 -21.14 18.97
C ASP A 371 -15.95 -21.94 20.28
N ILE A 372 -15.86 -21.26 21.44
CA ILE A 372 -16.06 -21.86 22.78
C ILE A 372 -17.54 -22.25 22.96
N GLU A 373 -18.46 -21.37 22.59
CA GLU A 373 -19.91 -21.62 22.67
C GLU A 373 -20.29 -22.84 21.83
N HIS A 374 -19.86 -22.89 20.57
CA HIS A 374 -20.14 -24.01 19.67
C HIS A 374 -19.56 -25.32 20.19
N PHE A 375 -18.32 -25.31 20.69
CA PHE A 375 -17.69 -26.48 21.29
C PHE A 375 -18.48 -27.02 22.50
N LEU A 376 -18.93 -26.11 23.37
CA LEU A 376 -19.73 -26.46 24.54
C LEU A 376 -21.12 -26.94 24.15
N GLU A 377 -21.77 -26.32 23.17
CA GLU A 377 -23.08 -26.72 22.67
C GLU A 377 -23.04 -28.13 22.07
N ALA A 378 -22.07 -28.41 21.19
CA ALA A 378 -21.86 -29.73 20.61
C ALA A 378 -21.56 -30.78 21.70
N SER A 379 -20.75 -30.42 22.71
CA SER A 379 -20.42 -31.29 23.83
C SER A 379 -21.63 -31.57 24.72
N ARG A 380 -22.39 -30.55 25.11
CA ARG A 380 -23.59 -30.70 25.95
C ARG A 380 -24.68 -31.48 25.22
N ASN A 381 -24.88 -31.25 23.93
CA ASN A 381 -25.81 -32.03 23.13
C ASN A 381 -25.41 -33.51 23.07
N LYS A 382 -24.11 -33.80 22.82
CA LYS A 382 -23.60 -35.18 22.76
C LYS A 382 -23.70 -35.94 24.08
N PHE A 383 -23.38 -35.29 25.21
CA PHE A 383 -23.25 -35.98 26.51
C PHE A 383 -24.47 -35.84 27.42
N ILE A 384 -25.25 -34.78 27.26
CA ILE A 384 -26.34 -34.42 28.19
C ILE A 384 -27.68 -34.22 27.47
N GLY A 385 -27.69 -34.01 26.16
CA GLY A 385 -28.90 -33.90 25.35
C GLY A 385 -29.68 -32.57 25.49
N PHE A 386 -29.09 -31.55 26.12
CA PHE A 386 -29.68 -30.22 26.21
C PHE A 386 -28.64 -29.11 25.96
N THR A 387 -29.09 -27.94 25.52
CA THR A 387 -28.25 -26.77 25.24
C THR A 387 -28.60 -25.62 26.18
N LEU A 388 -27.59 -24.89 26.66
CA LEU A 388 -27.74 -23.77 27.62
C LEU A 388 -27.62 -22.39 26.96
N GLY A 389 -27.68 -22.31 25.62
CA GLY A 389 -27.46 -21.06 24.89
C GLY A 389 -26.05 -20.48 25.12
N GLN A 390 -25.96 -19.16 25.33
CA GLN A 390 -24.71 -18.36 25.44
C GLN A 390 -23.86 -18.64 26.71
N ASP A 391 -24.21 -19.65 27.51
CA ASP A 391 -23.47 -19.98 28.72
C ASP A 391 -22.14 -20.68 28.41
N THR A 392 -21.02 -20.06 28.77
CA THR A 392 -19.67 -20.63 28.60
C THR A 392 -19.01 -21.10 29.89
N ASP A 393 -19.70 -21.04 31.02
CA ASP A 393 -19.11 -21.33 32.33
C ASP A 393 -19.63 -22.63 32.94
N THR A 394 -20.86 -23.06 32.65
CA THR A 394 -21.39 -24.31 33.21
C THR A 394 -20.79 -25.54 32.52
N LEU A 395 -19.95 -26.29 33.24
CA LEU A 395 -19.32 -27.55 32.78
C LEU A 395 -19.89 -28.81 33.44
N VAL A 396 -20.95 -28.66 34.23
CA VAL A 396 -21.58 -29.75 34.98
C VAL A 396 -22.11 -30.81 34.02
N GLY A 397 -21.78 -32.09 34.28
CA GLY A 397 -22.21 -33.22 33.45
C GLY A 397 -21.31 -33.53 32.25
N LEU A 398 -20.26 -32.74 31.99
CA LEU A 398 -19.30 -32.99 30.92
C LEU A 398 -18.07 -33.79 31.43
N PRO A 399 -17.49 -34.70 30.62
CA PRO A 399 -16.26 -35.41 30.95
C PRO A 399 -15.03 -34.50 31.18
N GLN A 400 -14.09 -34.96 32.01
CA GLN A 400 -12.85 -34.24 32.33
C GLN A 400 -12.01 -33.78 31.12
N PRO A 401 -11.86 -34.57 30.03
CA PRO A 401 -11.16 -34.09 28.84
C PRO A 401 -11.79 -32.84 28.22
N ILE A 402 -13.10 -32.67 28.34
CA ILE A 402 -13.81 -31.47 27.86
C ILE A 402 -13.51 -30.28 28.77
N HIS A 403 -13.39 -30.49 30.07
CA HIS A 403 -13.00 -29.42 31.01
C HIS A 403 -11.61 -28.89 30.69
N GLU A 404 -10.66 -29.79 30.43
CA GLU A 404 -9.29 -29.44 30.02
C GLU A 404 -9.27 -28.72 28.67
N SER A 405 -10.10 -29.17 27.72
CA SER A 405 -10.26 -28.52 26.42
C SER A 405 -10.82 -27.10 26.57
N VAL A 406 -11.90 -26.89 27.33
CA VAL A 406 -12.49 -25.56 27.58
C VAL A 406 -11.49 -24.65 28.29
N LYS A 407 -10.74 -25.16 29.28
CA LYS A 407 -9.70 -24.40 29.96
C LYS A 407 -8.65 -23.91 28.96
N THR A 408 -8.21 -24.77 28.05
CA THR A 408 -7.24 -24.42 26.98
C THR A 408 -7.83 -23.40 26.02
N LEU A 409 -9.08 -23.57 25.59
CA LEU A 409 -9.77 -22.64 24.70
C LEU A 409 -9.93 -21.25 25.35
N LYS A 410 -10.28 -21.19 26.64
CA LYS A 410 -10.37 -19.94 27.41
C LYS A 410 -9.01 -19.26 27.57
N GLN A 411 -7.93 -20.02 27.73
CA GLN A 411 -6.56 -19.49 27.82
C GLN A 411 -6.13 -18.81 26.50
N HIS A 412 -6.56 -19.33 25.36
CA HIS A 412 -6.29 -18.76 24.03
C HIS A 412 -7.43 -17.86 23.49
N LYS A 413 -8.36 -17.46 24.36
CA LYS A 413 -9.46 -16.56 23.99
C LYS A 413 -8.90 -15.20 23.58
N TYR A 414 -9.14 -14.81 22.34
CA TYR A 414 -8.79 -13.51 21.83
C TYR A 414 -10.04 -12.64 21.71
N VAL A 415 -10.01 -11.47 22.36
CA VAL A 415 -11.03 -10.43 22.22
C VAL A 415 -10.45 -9.29 21.40
N SER A 416 -11.06 -9.01 20.26
CA SER A 416 -10.66 -7.88 19.41
C SER A 416 -11.27 -6.58 19.92
N ILE A 417 -10.65 -5.44 19.56
CA ILE A 417 -11.24 -4.11 19.83
C ILE A 417 -12.61 -4.01 19.15
N SER A 418 -12.74 -4.57 17.94
CA SER A 418 -13.99 -4.60 17.18
C SER A 418 -15.11 -5.35 17.92
N ASP A 419 -14.80 -6.47 18.59
CA ASP A 419 -15.81 -7.20 19.38
C ASP A 419 -16.32 -6.37 20.57
N VAL A 420 -15.42 -5.59 21.20
CA VAL A 420 -15.81 -4.68 22.29
C VAL A 420 -16.69 -3.55 21.75
N GLN A 421 -16.35 -2.97 20.60
CA GLN A 421 -17.13 -1.91 19.96
C GLN A 421 -18.53 -2.40 19.56
N ILE A 422 -18.64 -3.55 18.89
CA ILE A 422 -19.95 -4.15 18.53
C ILE A 422 -20.80 -4.37 19.80
N LYS A 423 -20.19 -4.88 20.88
CA LYS A 423 -20.92 -5.13 22.13
C LYS A 423 -21.42 -3.83 22.77
N ASN A 424 -20.61 -2.78 22.77
CA ASN A 424 -21.00 -1.48 23.31
C ASN A 424 -22.18 -0.89 22.53
N GLU A 425 -22.16 -1.01 21.20
CA GLU A 425 -23.25 -0.55 20.34
C GLU A 425 -24.53 -1.37 20.55
N GLU A 426 -24.43 -2.70 20.67
CA GLU A 426 -25.57 -3.57 21.02
C GLU A 426 -26.16 -3.22 22.40
N GLU A 427 -25.35 -2.78 23.36
CA GLU A 427 -25.81 -2.31 24.68
C GLU A 427 -26.50 -0.95 24.59
N LEU A 428 -25.97 -0.05 23.77
CA LEU A 428 -26.53 1.26 23.52
C LEU A 428 -27.90 1.18 22.82
N GLU A 429 -28.03 0.32 21.80
CA GLU A 429 -29.30 0.05 21.13
C GLU A 429 -30.38 -0.50 22.08
N LYS A 430 -29.98 -1.32 23.07
CA LYS A 430 -30.91 -1.87 24.07
C LYS A 430 -31.39 -0.83 25.08
N CYS A 431 -30.56 0.16 25.40
CA CYS A 431 -30.80 1.10 26.50
C CYS A 431 -30.47 2.58 26.12
N PRO A 432 -31.04 3.14 25.04
CA PRO A 432 -30.63 4.44 24.50
C PRO A 432 -30.88 5.59 25.46
N MET A 433 -32.00 5.55 26.21
CA MET A 433 -32.38 6.61 27.14
C MET A 433 -31.52 6.65 28.42
N SER A 434 -30.78 5.57 28.73
CA SER A 434 -30.00 5.46 29.97
C SER A 434 -28.51 5.76 29.78
N LEU A 435 -27.98 5.52 28.58
CA LEU A 435 -26.56 5.67 28.28
C LEU A 435 -26.19 7.07 27.74
N GLY A 436 -27.17 7.83 27.24
CA GLY A 436 -26.95 9.19 26.73
C GLY A 436 -26.30 9.22 25.35
N GLU A 437 -25.89 10.41 24.90
CA GLU A 437 -25.08 10.57 23.68
C GLU A 437 -23.64 10.12 23.95
N GLU A 438 -23.05 9.36 23.03
CA GLU A 438 -21.65 8.96 23.13
C GLU A 438 -20.73 10.16 22.89
N GLU A 439 -19.80 10.41 23.83
CA GLU A 439 -18.74 11.40 23.63
C GLU A 439 -17.68 10.84 22.68
N VAL A 440 -17.82 11.14 21.39
CA VAL A 440 -16.86 10.73 20.36
C VAL A 440 -15.64 11.65 20.37
N GLN A 441 -14.45 11.09 20.56
CA GLN A 441 -13.20 11.85 20.51
C GLN A 441 -12.92 12.37 19.09
N GLU A 442 -12.70 13.68 18.95
CA GLU A 442 -12.33 14.32 17.69
C GLU A 442 -10.88 14.03 17.28
N THR A 443 -10.63 12.80 16.84
CA THR A 443 -9.33 12.40 16.28
C THR A 443 -9.22 12.81 14.80
N PRO A 444 -8.00 12.93 14.24
CA PRO A 444 -7.82 13.16 12.80
C PRO A 444 -8.57 12.13 11.92
N CYS A 445 -8.63 10.88 12.38
CA CYS A 445 -9.34 9.81 11.69
C CYS A 445 -10.87 10.04 11.71
N GLU A 446 -11.41 10.43 12.85
CA GLU A 446 -12.84 10.73 13.01
C GLU A 446 -13.24 11.94 12.17
N MET A 447 -12.46 13.02 12.23
CA MET A 447 -12.70 14.22 11.43
C MET A 447 -12.70 13.93 9.94
N LEU A 448 -11.76 13.12 9.46
CA LEU A 448 -11.71 12.69 8.08
C LEU A 448 -12.93 11.83 7.70
N TYR A 449 -13.27 10.84 8.53
CA TYR A 449 -14.42 9.97 8.27
C TYR A 449 -15.73 10.77 8.18
N ARG A 450 -15.97 11.64 9.15
CA ARG A 450 -17.15 12.52 9.21
C ARG A 450 -17.25 13.40 7.96
N ALA A 451 -16.14 14.00 7.55
CA ALA A 451 -16.11 14.85 6.36
C ALA A 451 -16.33 14.04 5.06
N MET A 452 -15.84 12.79 5.01
CA MET A 452 -16.04 11.90 3.86
C MET A 452 -17.45 11.28 3.81
N LEU A 453 -18.15 11.15 4.94
CA LEU A 453 -19.30 10.25 5.13
C LEU A 453 -20.34 10.32 4.01
N TYR A 454 -20.79 11.53 3.64
CA TYR A 454 -21.85 11.72 2.63
C TYR A 454 -21.43 11.29 1.22
N ASN A 455 -20.16 11.50 0.86
CA ASN A 455 -19.62 11.21 -0.47
C ASN A 455 -18.71 9.97 -0.48
N LEU A 456 -18.63 9.23 0.63
CA LEU A 456 -17.77 8.08 0.79
C LEU A 456 -17.95 7.03 -0.32
N PRO A 457 -19.19 6.65 -0.74
CA PRO A 457 -19.37 5.69 -1.83
C PRO A 457 -18.76 6.20 -3.14
N GLN A 458 -18.90 7.50 -3.42
CA GLN A 458 -18.34 8.12 -4.61
C GLN A 458 -16.82 8.10 -4.60
N TYR A 459 -16.18 8.39 -3.46
CA TYR A 459 -14.73 8.34 -3.32
C TYR A 459 -14.20 6.92 -3.49
N MET A 460 -14.84 5.91 -2.89
CA MET A 460 -14.45 4.51 -3.04
C MET A 460 -14.58 4.04 -4.49
N ILE A 461 -15.69 4.36 -5.17
CA ILE A 461 -15.89 4.03 -6.59
C ILE A 461 -14.86 4.76 -7.46
N ALA A 462 -14.56 6.03 -7.18
CA ALA A 462 -13.61 6.80 -7.96
C ALA A 462 -12.19 6.21 -7.88
N LEU A 463 -11.72 5.84 -6.69
CA LEU A 463 -10.44 5.14 -6.53
C LEU A 463 -10.40 3.81 -7.30
N LEU A 464 -11.47 3.00 -7.21
CA LEU A 464 -11.52 1.72 -7.90
C LEU A 464 -11.60 1.85 -9.42
N LYS A 465 -12.26 2.89 -9.95
CA LYS A 465 -12.28 3.20 -11.39
C LYS A 465 -10.87 3.52 -11.91
N ILE A 466 -10.11 4.35 -11.20
CA ILE A 466 -8.72 4.65 -11.57
C ILE A 466 -7.86 3.39 -11.46
N LEU A 467 -8.03 2.61 -10.40
CA LEU A 467 -7.30 1.35 -10.21
C LEU A 467 -7.57 0.35 -11.35
N LEU A 468 -8.82 0.28 -11.85
CA LEU A 468 -9.18 -0.54 -13.00
C LEU A 468 -8.53 -0.04 -14.30
N ALA A 469 -8.49 1.28 -14.53
CA ALA A 469 -7.82 1.86 -15.71
C ALA A 469 -6.30 1.63 -15.68
N ALA A 470 -5.71 1.57 -14.48
CA ALA A 470 -4.29 1.27 -14.28
C ALA A 470 -3.97 -0.24 -14.32
N ALA A 471 -4.98 -1.12 -14.47
CA ALA A 471 -4.75 -2.55 -14.51
C ALA A 471 -3.85 -2.93 -15.72
N PRO A 472 -2.90 -3.87 -15.55
CA PRO A 472 -1.92 -4.19 -16.60
C PRO A 472 -2.54 -4.74 -17.90
N THR A 473 -3.73 -5.34 -17.80
CA THR A 473 -4.49 -5.92 -18.92
C THR A 473 -5.51 -4.96 -19.54
N SER A 474 -5.62 -3.71 -19.04
CA SER A 474 -6.57 -2.76 -19.62
C SER A 474 -6.13 -2.35 -21.02
N LYS A 475 -7.00 -2.59 -22.02
CA LYS A 475 -6.77 -2.16 -23.40
C LYS A 475 -7.28 -0.72 -23.55
N ALA A 476 -6.50 0.13 -24.22
CA ALA A 476 -6.80 1.57 -24.41
C ALA A 476 -8.17 1.91 -25.04
N LYS A 477 -8.91 0.93 -25.60
CA LYS A 477 -10.25 1.12 -26.19
C LYS A 477 -11.41 0.88 -25.21
N THR A 478 -11.16 0.41 -24.00
CA THR A 478 -12.21 0.06 -23.02
C THR A 478 -12.20 0.93 -21.76
N ASP A 479 -11.28 1.88 -21.65
CA ASP A 479 -11.14 2.71 -20.46
C ASP A 479 -12.12 3.88 -20.51
N SER A 480 -13.00 3.96 -19.51
CA SER A 480 -13.96 5.07 -19.36
C SER A 480 -13.30 6.40 -18.94
N ILE A 481 -12.02 6.36 -18.56
CA ILE A 481 -11.22 7.49 -18.09
C ILE A 481 -9.80 7.41 -18.66
N ASN A 482 -9.20 8.55 -19.01
CA ASN A 482 -7.83 8.62 -19.51
C ASN A 482 -6.85 9.00 -18.40
N ILE A 483 -6.23 7.99 -17.78
CA ILE A 483 -5.23 8.19 -16.72
C ILE A 483 -3.85 8.60 -17.24
N LEU A 484 -3.64 8.65 -18.57
CA LEU A 484 -2.31 8.86 -19.16
C LEU A 484 -2.04 10.31 -19.56
N ALA A 485 -3.00 11.22 -19.36
CA ALA A 485 -2.86 12.64 -19.71
C ALA A 485 -1.57 13.29 -19.15
N ASP A 486 -1.09 12.82 -18.00
CA ASP A 486 0.10 13.32 -17.31
C ASP A 486 1.45 12.80 -17.82
N VAL A 487 1.44 11.82 -18.72
CA VAL A 487 2.65 11.21 -19.26
C VAL A 487 2.77 11.51 -20.74
N LEU A 488 1.64 11.68 -21.43
CA LEU A 488 1.63 11.90 -22.87
C LEU A 488 2.25 13.26 -23.22
N PRO A 489 3.30 13.27 -24.07
CA PRO A 489 3.90 14.50 -24.56
C PRO A 489 2.94 15.30 -25.44
N GLU A 490 3.21 16.60 -25.60
CA GLU A 490 2.44 17.46 -26.53
C GLU A 490 2.64 17.01 -27.98
N GLU A 491 3.89 16.66 -28.34
CA GLU A 491 4.23 16.06 -29.62
C GLU A 491 4.51 14.56 -29.46
N MET A 492 3.80 13.73 -30.23
CA MET A 492 3.97 12.28 -30.18
C MET A 492 5.34 11.85 -30.72
N PRO A 493 5.99 10.85 -30.10
CA PRO A 493 7.32 10.43 -30.49
C PRO A 493 7.34 9.84 -31.90
N ILE A 494 8.25 10.36 -32.74
CA ILE A 494 8.42 9.94 -34.13
C ILE A 494 9.40 8.77 -34.29
N THR A 495 10.29 8.55 -33.32
CA THR A 495 11.29 7.47 -33.35
C THR A 495 10.86 6.26 -32.55
N VAL A 496 11.31 5.07 -32.97
CA VAL A 496 11.07 3.81 -32.25
C VAL A 496 11.62 3.90 -30.81
N LEU A 497 12.79 4.50 -30.63
CA LEU A 497 13.41 4.65 -29.32
C LEU A 497 12.58 5.52 -28.37
N GLN A 498 12.10 6.68 -28.84
CA GLN A 498 11.24 7.55 -28.03
C GLN A 498 9.88 6.91 -27.75
N SER A 499 9.33 6.15 -28.70
CA SER A 499 8.09 5.38 -28.52
C SER A 499 8.27 4.29 -27.44
N MET A 500 9.40 3.58 -27.45
CA MET A 500 9.73 2.62 -26.39
C MET A 500 9.89 3.31 -25.03
N LYS A 501 10.58 4.47 -24.98
CA LYS A 501 10.69 5.34 -23.79
C LYS A 501 9.34 5.69 -23.19
N LEU A 502 8.43 6.15 -24.02
CA LEU A 502 7.06 6.48 -23.61
C LEU A 502 6.30 5.23 -23.11
N GLY A 503 6.44 4.09 -23.77
CA GLY A 503 5.77 2.85 -23.36
C GLY A 503 6.18 2.35 -21.97
N VAL A 504 7.47 2.46 -21.64
CA VAL A 504 7.97 2.12 -20.30
C VAL A 504 7.46 3.12 -19.25
N ASP A 505 7.47 4.42 -19.54
CA ASP A 505 6.98 5.43 -18.60
C ASP A 505 5.47 5.31 -18.35
N VAL A 506 4.69 4.95 -19.37
CA VAL A 506 3.25 4.64 -19.24
C VAL A 506 3.02 3.46 -18.29
N ASN A 507 3.81 2.39 -18.39
CA ASN A 507 3.69 1.24 -17.50
C ASN A 507 4.08 1.62 -16.06
N ARG A 508 5.18 2.36 -15.91
CA ARG A 508 5.62 2.89 -14.61
C ARG A 508 4.57 3.77 -13.97
N HIS A 509 3.93 4.64 -14.74
CA HIS A 509 2.85 5.51 -14.27
C HIS A 509 1.66 4.70 -13.74
N LYS A 510 1.25 3.64 -14.45
CA LYS A 510 0.21 2.72 -13.99
C LYS A 510 0.60 2.04 -12.67
N GLU A 511 1.84 1.57 -12.54
CA GLU A 511 2.34 0.95 -11.31
C GLU A 511 2.29 1.90 -10.11
N ILE A 512 2.72 3.15 -10.29
CA ILE A 512 2.71 4.18 -9.23
C ILE A 512 1.27 4.50 -8.79
N ILE A 513 0.34 4.61 -9.74
CA ILE A 513 -1.09 4.79 -9.44
C ILE A 513 -1.64 3.62 -8.63
N VAL A 514 -1.36 2.38 -9.07
CA VAL A 514 -1.80 1.16 -8.37
C VAL A 514 -1.24 1.13 -6.95
N LYS A 515 0.06 1.45 -6.77
CA LYS A 515 0.71 1.54 -5.46
C LYS A 515 0.02 2.56 -4.57
N SER A 516 -0.18 3.78 -5.06
CA SER A 516 -0.75 4.91 -4.31
C SER A 516 -2.19 4.64 -3.85
N ILE A 517 -3.03 4.11 -4.75
CA ILE A 517 -4.44 3.78 -4.42
C ILE A 517 -4.50 2.64 -3.42
N SER A 518 -3.73 1.57 -3.65
CA SER A 518 -3.75 0.41 -2.76
C SER A 518 -3.25 0.75 -1.36
N ALA A 519 -2.21 1.57 -1.25
CA ALA A 519 -1.70 2.05 0.03
C ALA A 519 -2.70 2.98 0.74
N SER A 520 -3.34 3.90 0.01
CA SER A 520 -4.39 4.77 0.57
C SER A 520 -5.59 3.96 1.09
N LEU A 521 -6.09 3.00 0.31
CA LEU A 521 -7.20 2.13 0.73
C LEU A 521 -6.84 1.30 1.96
N LEU A 522 -5.63 0.75 2.03
CA LEU A 522 -5.16 0.00 3.18
C LEU A 522 -5.10 0.86 4.45
N LEU A 523 -4.56 2.07 4.36
CA LEU A 523 -4.49 3.00 5.49
C LEU A 523 -5.88 3.36 5.98
N LEU A 524 -6.80 3.73 5.08
CA LEU A 524 -8.19 4.05 5.43
C LEU A 524 -8.87 2.88 6.13
N LEU A 525 -8.82 1.67 5.55
CA LEU A 525 -9.46 0.48 6.13
C LEU A 525 -8.93 0.18 7.53
N LYS A 526 -7.60 0.26 7.72
CA LYS A 526 -6.97 -0.04 9.01
C LYS A 526 -7.27 1.02 10.06
N HIS A 527 -7.15 2.30 9.71
CA HIS A 527 -7.42 3.40 10.65
C HIS A 527 -8.91 3.49 10.99
N PHE A 528 -9.82 3.36 10.01
CA PHE A 528 -11.26 3.32 10.29
C PHE A 528 -11.64 2.12 11.15
N LYS A 529 -11.04 0.94 10.93
CA LYS A 529 -11.30 -0.23 11.78
C LYS A 529 -10.83 -0.03 13.22
N LEU A 530 -9.69 0.64 13.40
CA LEU A 530 -9.19 0.96 14.74
C LEU A 530 -10.05 2.04 15.40
N ASN A 531 -10.51 3.03 14.63
CA ASN A 531 -11.37 4.10 15.11
C ASN A 531 -12.73 3.54 15.53
N HIS A 532 -13.49 2.95 14.59
CA HIS A 532 -14.74 2.25 14.86
C HIS A 532 -15.06 1.15 13.83
N ILE A 533 -15.45 -0.03 14.30
CA ILE A 533 -15.76 -1.19 13.44
C ILE A 533 -16.82 -0.90 12.38
N TYR A 534 -17.87 -0.14 12.69
CA TYR A 534 -18.91 0.19 11.71
C TYR A 534 -18.45 1.20 10.65
N GLN A 535 -17.45 2.04 10.94
CA GLN A 535 -16.84 2.88 9.90
C GLN A 535 -16.11 2.01 8.88
N PHE A 536 -15.36 1.01 9.35
CA PHE A 536 -14.71 0.01 8.49
C PHE A 536 -15.73 -0.82 7.71
N GLU A 537 -16.80 -1.28 8.34
CA GLU A 537 -17.83 -2.07 7.69
C GLU A 537 -18.50 -1.29 6.56
N TYR A 538 -18.88 -0.03 6.82
CA TYR A 538 -19.48 0.86 5.84
C TYR A 538 -18.57 1.09 4.63
N VAL A 539 -17.28 1.38 4.86
CA VAL A 539 -16.28 1.55 3.79
C VAL A 539 -16.11 0.25 3.00
N SER A 540 -15.98 -0.88 3.70
CA SER A 540 -15.76 -2.19 3.09
C SER A 540 -16.95 -2.63 2.25
N GLN A 541 -18.17 -2.37 2.70
CA GLN A 541 -19.39 -2.67 1.97
C GLN A 541 -19.41 -1.95 0.61
N HIS A 542 -19.06 -0.66 0.58
CA HIS A 542 -18.98 0.10 -0.68
C HIS A 542 -17.88 -0.40 -1.60
N LEU A 543 -16.73 -0.83 -1.08
CA LEU A 543 -15.67 -1.46 -1.88
C LEU A 543 -16.16 -2.77 -2.51
N VAL A 544 -16.87 -3.62 -1.75
CA VAL A 544 -17.43 -4.87 -2.25
C VAL A 544 -18.49 -4.61 -3.32
N PHE A 545 -19.42 -3.67 -3.08
CA PHE A 545 -20.45 -3.28 -4.06
C PHE A 545 -19.86 -2.70 -5.34
N ALA A 546 -18.72 -2.01 -5.25
CA ALA A 546 -18.00 -1.49 -6.40
C ALA A 546 -17.11 -2.54 -7.11
N ASN A 547 -17.27 -3.83 -6.81
CA ASN A 547 -16.52 -4.95 -7.39
C ASN A 547 -15.01 -4.92 -7.11
N CYS A 548 -14.60 -4.45 -5.93
CA CYS A 548 -13.20 -4.43 -5.52
C CYS A 548 -12.58 -5.85 -5.50
N ILE A 549 -13.30 -6.87 -5.02
CA ILE A 549 -12.78 -8.25 -4.93
C ILE A 549 -12.44 -8.81 -6.34
N PRO A 550 -13.35 -8.80 -7.33
CA PRO A 550 -13.01 -9.17 -8.70
C PRO A 550 -11.85 -8.36 -9.28
N LEU A 551 -11.77 -7.06 -8.98
CA LEU A 551 -10.67 -6.22 -9.44
C LEU A 551 -9.32 -6.67 -8.89
N ILE A 552 -9.23 -6.92 -7.59
CA ILE A 552 -8.00 -7.44 -6.97
C ILE A 552 -7.63 -8.82 -7.55
N LEU A 553 -8.61 -9.71 -7.73
CA LEU A 553 -8.38 -11.01 -8.38
C LEU A 553 -7.86 -10.86 -9.81
N LYS A 554 -8.29 -9.83 -10.55
CA LYS A 554 -7.76 -9.53 -11.89
C LYS A 554 -6.27 -9.17 -11.85
N PHE A 555 -5.77 -8.53 -10.78
CA PHE A 555 -4.33 -8.29 -10.60
C PHE A 555 -3.57 -9.58 -10.25
N PHE A 556 -4.16 -10.49 -9.46
CA PHE A 556 -3.50 -11.74 -9.04
C PHE A 556 -3.52 -12.87 -10.09
N ASN A 557 -4.58 -12.99 -10.89
CA ASN A 557 -4.74 -14.05 -11.89
C ASN A 557 -3.84 -13.85 -13.14
N GLN A 558 -3.05 -12.77 -13.16
CA GLN A 558 -2.05 -12.55 -14.20
C GLN A 558 -0.77 -13.30 -13.85
N ASN A 559 0.15 -13.47 -14.82
CA ASN A 559 1.46 -14.05 -14.56
C ASN A 559 2.23 -13.11 -13.63
N ILE A 560 1.99 -13.24 -12.33
CA ILE A 560 2.47 -12.35 -11.28
C ILE A 560 3.99 -12.31 -11.27
N MET A 561 4.63 -13.41 -11.69
CA MET A 561 6.07 -13.49 -11.89
C MET A 561 6.53 -12.53 -12.99
N SER A 562 5.86 -12.50 -14.15
CA SER A 562 6.17 -11.55 -15.22
C SER A 562 5.95 -10.09 -14.80
N TYR A 563 4.87 -9.80 -14.04
CA TYR A 563 4.59 -8.47 -13.52
C TYR A 563 5.63 -8.01 -12.47
N ILE A 564 5.96 -8.86 -11.50
CA ILE A 564 6.97 -8.57 -10.46
C ILE A 564 8.39 -8.48 -11.04
N THR A 565 8.69 -9.21 -12.11
CA THR A 565 10.01 -9.19 -12.77
C THR A 565 10.14 -8.09 -13.82
N ALA A 566 9.05 -7.46 -14.25
CA ALA A 566 9.07 -6.35 -15.18
C ALA A 566 9.92 -5.20 -14.60
N LYS A 567 10.86 -4.70 -15.41
CA LYS A 567 11.67 -3.53 -15.07
C LYS A 567 11.13 -2.34 -15.85
N ASN A 568 10.20 -1.60 -15.26
CA ASN A 568 9.65 -0.38 -15.85
C ASN A 568 10.47 0.88 -15.47
N ARG A 569 11.79 0.73 -15.35
CA ARG A 569 12.74 1.82 -15.07
C ARG A 569 13.87 1.78 -16.10
N TYR A 570 14.29 2.94 -16.60
CA TYR A 570 15.47 3.06 -17.45
C TYR A 570 16.75 3.01 -16.62
N SER A 571 17.78 2.33 -17.15
CA SER A 571 19.17 2.44 -16.68
C SER A 571 19.91 3.49 -17.54
N PRO A 572 20.85 4.28 -16.99
CA PRO A 572 21.28 5.57 -17.54
C PRO A 572 22.36 5.41 -18.62
N LEU A 573 21.95 5.13 -19.85
CA LEU A 573 22.82 5.32 -21.02
C LEU A 573 22.05 6.16 -22.04
N ALA A 574 22.47 7.43 -22.14
CA ALA A 574 22.18 8.42 -23.19
C ALA A 574 21.12 9.51 -22.91
N LEU A 575 21.36 10.41 -21.95
CA LEU A 575 20.81 11.78 -21.94
C LEU A 575 21.83 12.78 -21.34
N GLU A 576 22.71 13.33 -22.19
CA GLU A 576 23.72 14.34 -21.83
C GLU A 576 23.11 15.69 -21.44
N VAL A 577 22.47 15.83 -20.27
CA VAL A 577 22.28 17.16 -19.62
C VAL A 577 22.28 17.03 -18.08
N CYS A 578 23.46 17.29 -17.50
CA CYS A 578 23.71 17.80 -16.13
C CYS A 578 23.20 17.00 -14.91
N SER A 579 24.15 16.33 -14.23
CA SER A 579 24.35 16.27 -12.76
C SER A 579 23.19 15.89 -11.81
N LEU A 580 22.03 15.51 -12.32
CA LEU A 580 20.98 14.75 -11.62
C LEU A 580 21.09 13.23 -11.92
N GLU A 581 21.99 12.83 -12.83
CA GLU A 581 22.11 11.45 -13.31
C GLU A 581 22.65 10.47 -12.25
N ASP A 582 23.38 10.97 -11.24
CA ASP A 582 23.85 10.13 -10.11
C ASP A 582 22.85 10.10 -8.93
N LEU A 583 21.77 10.89 -8.98
CA LEU A 583 20.88 11.19 -7.84
C LEU A 583 19.69 10.23 -7.68
N VAL A 584 19.55 9.25 -8.58
CA VAL A 584 18.37 8.38 -8.60
C VAL A 584 18.79 6.99 -9.06
N PHE A 585 18.21 5.97 -8.44
CA PHE A 585 18.26 4.54 -8.80
C PHE A 585 19.16 3.65 -7.94
N GLU A 586 18.87 3.60 -6.64
CA GLU A 586 19.01 2.35 -5.89
C GLU A 586 17.65 1.64 -5.73
N HIS A 587 17.71 0.30 -5.67
CA HIS A 587 16.58 -0.60 -5.82
C HIS A 587 15.71 -0.70 -4.56
N THR A 588 14.42 -0.36 -4.64
CA THR A 588 13.39 -0.96 -3.77
C THR A 588 12.17 -1.39 -4.58
N ARG A 589 11.78 -2.66 -4.40
CA ARG A 589 10.56 -3.26 -4.95
C ARG A 589 9.45 -3.17 -3.91
N SER A 590 8.66 -2.11 -3.90
CA SER A 590 7.41 -2.07 -3.12
C SER A 590 6.27 -2.74 -3.90
N ALA A 591 6.14 -4.07 -3.80
CA ALA A 591 4.97 -4.83 -4.28
C ALA A 591 3.97 -5.15 -3.15
N VAL A 592 3.99 -4.37 -2.07
CA VAL A 592 3.35 -4.72 -0.79
C VAL A 592 1.85 -4.43 -0.72
N PRO A 593 1.27 -3.35 -1.29
CA PRO A 593 -0.06 -2.97 -0.86
C PRO A 593 -1.19 -3.88 -1.39
N LEU A 594 -1.03 -4.55 -2.54
CA LEU A 594 -2.05 -5.49 -3.03
C LEU A 594 -2.07 -6.84 -2.28
N THR A 595 -0.93 -7.31 -1.78
CA THR A 595 -0.84 -8.59 -1.05
C THR A 595 -1.31 -8.50 0.41
N LEU A 596 -1.19 -7.33 1.04
CA LEU A 596 -1.73 -7.09 2.38
C LEU A 596 -3.27 -6.93 2.38
N LEU A 597 -3.84 -6.36 1.32
CA LEU A 597 -5.30 -6.11 1.18
C LEU A 597 -6.15 -7.40 1.29
N MET A 598 -5.60 -8.56 0.92
CA MET A 598 -6.31 -9.84 0.95
C MET A 598 -6.01 -10.73 2.15
N ARG A 599 -5.01 -10.42 2.99
CA ARG A 599 -4.76 -11.22 4.21
C ARG A 599 -5.60 -10.76 5.41
N GLU A 600 -6.27 -9.61 5.30
CA GLU A 600 -7.08 -9.02 6.37
C GLU A 600 -8.59 -8.96 6.06
N GLN A 601 -9.02 -9.44 4.89
CA GLN A 601 -10.37 -9.97 4.64
C GLN A 601 -10.38 -11.45 5.03
#